data_AF-A0AAX3NQN1-F1
#
_entry.id   AF-A0AAX3NQN1-F1
#
_cell.length_a   1.000
_cell.length_b   1.000
_cell.length_c   1.000
_cell.angle_alpha   90.00
_cell.angle_beta   90.00
_cell.angle_gamma   90.00
#
_symmetry.space_group_name_H-M   'P 1'
#
loop_
_entity.id
_entity.type
_entity.pdbx_description
1 polymer ?
#
loop_
_entity_poly.entity_id
_entity_poly.type
_entity_poly.pdbx_seq_one_letter_code
_entity_poly.pdbx_strand_id
1 'polypeptide(L)' 'MMAARSMNQQDMADVLGVTRPAVSQKFSGKHPWSLDDIEKASEFFNVNPEALVAGHGFEPWTSGL' A
#
# COMPACT_ATOMS: atom_id res chain seq x y z
N MET A 1 -10.65 -8.29 -20.02
CA MET A 1 -9.44 -9.13 -20.10
C MET A 1 -8.42 -8.59 -19.11
N MET A 2 -7.80 -9.50 -18.34
CA MET A 2 -6.76 -9.24 -17.35
C MET A 2 -5.46 -8.73 -18.00
N ALA A 3 -4.64 -8.00 -17.22
CA ALA A 3 -3.16 -7.89 -17.30
C ALA A 3 -2.60 -6.47 -17.08
N ALA A 4 -3.12 -5.70 -16.13
CA ALA A 4 -2.28 -4.70 -15.47
C ALA A 4 -1.37 -5.43 -14.46
N ARG A 5 -0.35 -6.09 -15.02
CA ARG A 5 0.92 -6.52 -14.43
C ARG A 5 0.83 -7.06 -12.99
N SER A 6 0.93 -8.39 -12.89
CA SER A 6 1.12 -9.16 -11.66
C SER A 6 2.35 -8.69 -10.86
N MET A 7 2.26 -7.55 -10.17
CA MET A 7 2.88 -7.42 -8.85
C MET A 7 2.08 -8.37 -7.98
N ASN A 8 2.67 -9.54 -7.75
CA ASN A 8 1.99 -10.58 -7.01
C ASN A 8 1.75 -9.99 -5.61
N GLN A 9 0.53 -10.13 -5.09
CA GLN A 9 0.26 -9.80 -3.68
C GLN A 9 1.26 -10.50 -2.75
N GLN A 10 1.91 -11.57 -3.21
CA GLN A 10 3.05 -12.21 -2.58
C GLN A 10 4.31 -11.33 -2.51
N ASP A 11 4.72 -10.68 -3.60
CA ASP A 11 5.91 -9.82 -3.60
C ASP A 11 5.74 -8.66 -2.61
N MET A 12 4.53 -8.09 -2.58
CA MET A 12 4.18 -7.06 -1.60
C MET A 12 4.09 -7.62 -0.18
N ALA A 13 3.64 -8.86 -0.02
CA ALA A 13 3.62 -9.52 1.29
C ALA A 13 5.05 -9.73 1.82
N ASP A 14 5.98 -10.12 0.94
CA ASP A 14 7.38 -10.32 1.27
C ASP A 14 8.08 -8.99 1.61
N VAL A 15 7.82 -7.92 0.84
CA VAL A 15 8.33 -6.55 1.10
C VAL A 15 7.83 -6.00 2.43
N LEU A 16 6.52 -6.13 2.69
CA LEU A 16 5.90 -5.59 3.91
C LEU A 16 6.14 -6.50 5.13
N GLY A 17 6.60 -7.73 4.92
CA GLY A 17 6.72 -8.75 5.98
C GLY A 17 5.37 -9.19 6.55
N VAL A 18 4.30 -9.12 5.74
CA VAL A 18 2.94 -9.48 6.13
C VAL A 18 2.42 -10.64 5.28
N THR A 19 1.23 -11.15 5.59
CA THR A 19 0.63 -12.22 4.79
C THR A 19 -0.08 -11.67 3.56
N ARG A 20 -0.22 -12.48 2.50
CA ARG A 20 -1.01 -12.11 1.30
C ARG A 20 -2.44 -11.64 1.62
N PRO A 21 -3.19 -12.28 2.55
CA PRO A 21 -4.49 -11.76 2.97
C PRO A 21 -4.40 -10.38 3.61
N ALA A 22 -3.36 -10.10 4.41
CA ALA A 22 -3.17 -8.77 5.00
C ALA A 22 -2.92 -7.71 3.92
N VAL A 23 -2.10 -8.01 2.90
CA VAL A 23 -1.95 -7.16 1.71
C VAL A 23 -3.30 -6.93 1.04
N SER A 24 -4.06 -8.00 0.76
CA SER A 24 -5.39 -7.88 0.14
C SER A 24 -6.35 -7.01 0.98
N GLN A 25 -6.28 -7.08 2.32
CA GLN A 25 -7.09 -6.24 3.19
C GLN A 25 -6.70 -4.77 3.11
N LYS A 26 -5.39 -4.45 3.06
CA LYS A 26 -4.87 -3.08 2.86
C LYS A 26 -5.31 -2.48 1.52
N PHE A 27 -5.20 -3.25 0.42
CA PHE A 27 -5.67 -2.80 -0.90
C PHE A 27 -7.20 -2.64 -0.97
N SER A 28 -7.96 -3.40 -0.18
CA SER A 28 -9.42 -3.26 -0.09
C SER A 28 -9.89 -2.13 0.84
N GLY A 29 -8.96 -1.37 1.45
CA GLY A 29 -9.27 -0.30 2.40
C GLY A 29 -9.75 -0.77 3.77
N LYS A 30 -9.71 -2.08 4.05
CA LYS A 30 -10.14 -2.67 5.33
C LYS A 30 -9.08 -2.57 6.42
N HIS A 31 -7.82 -2.36 6.04
CA HIS A 31 -6.71 -2.18 6.97
C HIS A 31 -5.90 -0.95 6.57
N PRO A 32 -5.56 -0.06 7.52
CA PRO A 32 -4.80 1.14 7.22
C PRO A 32 -3.37 0.83 6.80
N TRP A 33 -2.80 1.70 5.97
CA TRP A 33 -1.37 1.69 5.66
C TRP A 33 -0.61 2.40 6.77
N SER A 34 0.39 1.75 7.35
CA SER A 34 1.30 2.40 8.29
C SER A 34 2.39 3.16 7.55
N LEU A 35 3.06 4.09 8.24
CA LEU A 35 4.19 4.81 7.67
C LEU A 35 5.31 3.85 7.22
N ASP A 36 5.61 2.83 8.03
CA ASP A 36 6.59 1.78 7.71
C ASP A 36 6.19 0.99 6.44
N ASP A 37 4.88 0.73 6.24
CA ASP A 37 4.42 0.11 4.99
C ASP A 37 4.62 1.00 3.77
N ILE A 38 4.40 2.31 3.93
CA ILE A 38 4.55 3.30 2.86
C ILE A 38 6.04 3.45 2.52
N GLU A 39 6.93 3.48 3.51
CA GLU A 39 8.37 3.51 3.31
C GLU A 39 8.85 2.28 2.54
N LYS A 40 8.50 1.07 3.00
CA LYS A 40 8.86 -0.19 2.33
C LYS A 40 8.30 -0.30 0.92
N ALA A 41 7.05 0.12 0.74
CA ALA A 41 6.45 0.19 -0.59
C ALA A 41 7.22 1.18 -1.47
N SER A 42 7.54 2.36 -0.97
CA SER A 42 8.23 3.40 -1.73
C SER A 42 9.62 2.98 -2.19
N GLU A 43 10.37 2.29 -1.34
CA GLU A 43 11.66 1.68 -1.67
C GLU A 43 11.50 0.61 -2.75
N PHE A 44 10.48 -0.24 -2.64
CA PHE A 44 10.20 -1.29 -3.61
C PHE A 44 9.80 -0.72 -4.99
N PHE A 45 8.99 0.34 -5.00
CA PHE A 45 8.57 1.02 -6.23
C PHE A 45 9.64 2.01 -6.75
N ASN A 46 10.71 2.26 -5.99
CA ASN A 46 11.72 3.28 -6.24
C ASN A 46 11.09 4.66 -6.52
N VAL A 47 10.13 5.05 -5.69
CA VAL A 47 9.45 6.35 -5.74
C VAL A 47 9.56 7.02 -4.38
N ASN A 48 9.37 8.34 -4.33
CA ASN A 48 9.24 9.04 -3.05
C ASN A 48 7.95 8.55 -2.33
N PRO A 49 7.97 8.24 -1.02
CA PRO A 49 6.76 8.00 -0.22
C PRO A 49 5.62 8.96 -0.50
N GLU A 50 5.93 10.24 -0.72
CA GLU A 50 4.96 11.28 -1.07
C GLU A 50 4.20 10.96 -2.35
N ALA A 51 4.80 10.29 -3.33
CA ALA A 51 4.12 9.90 -4.58
C ALA A 51 3.09 8.78 -4.36
N LEU A 52 3.28 7.92 -3.36
CA LEU A 52 2.30 6.90 -2.96
C LEU A 52 1.12 7.52 -2.22
N VAL A 53 1.37 8.58 -1.46
CA VAL A 53 0.33 9.30 -0.70
C VAL A 53 -0.33 10.39 -1.55
N ALA A 54 0.35 11.05 -2.49
CA ALA A 54 -0.17 12.20 -3.22
C ALA A 54 -1.37 11.91 -4.14
N GLY A 55 -1.59 10.64 -4.53
CA GLY A 55 -2.82 10.21 -5.22
C GLY A 55 -4.04 10.07 -4.27
N HIS A 56 -3.77 9.94 -2.98
CA HIS A 56 -4.75 9.94 -1.90
C HIS A 56 -4.49 11.19 -1.07
N GLY A 57 -5.04 12.32 -1.52
CA GLY A 57 -4.94 13.60 -0.81
C GLY A 57 -4.88 13.35 0.68
N PHE A 58 -3.81 13.83 1.32
CA PHE A 58 -3.52 13.62 2.74
C PHE A 58 -4.68 14.22 3.55
N GLU A 59 -5.76 13.48 3.64
CA GLU A 59 -6.77 13.61 4.66
C GLU A 59 -6.21 12.76 5.78
N PRO A 60 -5.60 13.37 6.82
CA PRO A 60 -5.32 12.63 8.03
C PRO A 60 -6.64 11.96 8.43
N TRP A 61 -6.53 10.76 8.98
CA TRP A 61 -7.52 9.88 9.60
C TRP A 61 -8.43 10.54 10.68
N THR A 62 -8.67 11.85 10.59
CA THR A 62 -9.62 12.68 11.33
C THR A 62 -10.53 13.41 10.35
N SER A 63 -11.34 12.68 9.60
CA SER A 63 -12.67 13.19 9.22
C SER A 63 -13.68 12.10 9.53
N GLY A 64 -13.74 11.78 10.82
CA GLY A 64 -15.00 11.41 11.42
C GLY A 64 -15.84 12.67 11.52
N LEU A 65 -16.82 12.79 10.63
CA LEU A 65 -18.03 13.60 10.79
C LEU A 65 -19.16 12.92 10.01
#